data_AF-F8MYV3-F1
#
_entry.id   AF-F8MYV3-F1
#
_cell.length_a   1.000
_cell.length_b   1.000
_cell.length_c   1.000
_cell.angle_alpha   90.00
_cell.angle_beta   90.00
_cell.angle_gamma   90.00
#
_symmetry.space_group_name_H-M   'P 1'
#
loop_
_entity.id
_entity.type
_entity.pdbx_description
1 polymer ?
#
loop_
_entity_poly.entity_id
_entity_poly.type
_entity_poly.pdbx_seq_one_letter_code
_entity_poly.pdbx_strand_id
1 'polypeptide(L)'
;HHNFENWDTTIRHFLGMEGLDVFLDTDIPEPDRNNRRLWQTWDLGRSVAKYALCLTLEQPHIRERLLRHGWDSENWNPKYHYDLVWSLWG
;
A
#
# COMPACT_ATOMS: atom_id res chain seq x y z
N HIS A 1 8.67 17.85 15.90
CA HIS A 1 7.66 18.18 14.86
C HIS A 1 8.19 18.09 13.42
N HIS A 2 9.37 17.51 13.13
CA HIS A 2 10.00 17.54 11.79
C HIS A 2 10.08 16.19 11.04
N ASN A 3 9.31 15.16 11.43
CA ASN A 3 9.40 13.83 10.79
C ASN A 3 8.09 13.27 10.24
N PHE A 4 6.98 13.99 10.36
CA PHE A 4 5.66 13.48 9.98
C PHE A 4 5.41 13.49 8.46
N GLU A 5 5.85 14.55 7.77
CA GLU A 5 5.71 14.64 6.31
C GLU A 5 6.70 13.70 5.59
N ASN A 6 7.87 13.43 6.17
CA ASN A 6 8.91 12.65 5.50
C ASN A 6 8.59 11.16 5.35
N TRP A 7 8.06 10.49 6.37
CA TRP A 7 7.83 9.04 6.31
C TRP A 7 6.74 8.66 5.30
N ASP A 8 5.67 9.44 5.31
CA ASP A 8 4.50 9.21 4.45
C ASP A 8 4.76 9.63 3.00
N THR A 9 5.51 10.72 2.78
CA THR A 9 6.05 11.04 1.45
C THR A 9 6.99 9.94 0.96
N THR A 10 7.75 9.28 1.85
CA THR A 10 8.72 8.24 1.46
C THR A 10 8.04 6.98 0.93
N ILE A 11 6.99 6.46 1.59
CA ILE A 11 6.28 5.27 1.09
C ILE A 11 5.46 5.60 -0.16
N ARG A 12 4.84 6.78 -0.23
CA ARG A 12 4.14 7.23 -1.44
C ARG A 12 5.08 7.41 -2.61
N HIS A 13 6.21 8.09 -2.44
CA HIS A 13 7.26 8.19 -3.46
C HIS A 13 7.81 6.83 -3.82
N PHE A 14 8.05 5.93 -2.86
CA PHE A 14 8.53 4.59 -3.15
C PHE A 14 7.53 3.81 -4.01
N LEU A 15 6.26 3.76 -3.61
CA LEU A 15 5.24 3.04 -4.37
C LEU A 15 4.98 3.68 -5.74
N GLY A 16 4.94 5.01 -5.82
CA GLY A 16 4.70 5.73 -7.07
C GLY A 16 5.89 5.71 -8.03
N MET A 17 7.12 5.92 -7.57
CA MET A 17 8.31 5.90 -8.44
C MET A 17 8.61 4.50 -8.96
N GLU A 18 8.38 3.47 -8.15
CA GLU A 18 8.58 2.07 -8.56
C GLU A 18 7.36 1.50 -9.31
N GLY A 19 6.28 2.28 -9.48
CA GLY A 19 5.04 1.84 -10.13
C GLY A 19 4.38 0.65 -9.42
N LEU A 20 4.52 0.58 -8.10
CA LEU A 20 4.05 -0.52 -7.26
C LEU A 20 2.60 -0.33 -6.76
N ASP A 21 2.11 0.91 -6.80
CA ASP A 21 0.72 1.30 -6.52
C ASP A 21 -0.28 0.49 -7.34
N VAL A 22 0.05 0.23 -8.60
CA VAL A 22 -0.70 -0.61 -9.53
C VAL A 22 -1.02 -1.99 -8.92
N PHE A 23 -0.08 -2.60 -8.19
CA PHE A 23 -0.28 -3.95 -7.63
C PHE A 23 -1.15 -3.99 -6.36
N LEU A 24 -1.50 -2.84 -5.79
CA LEU A 24 -2.43 -2.74 -4.68
C LEU A 24 -3.89 -2.84 -5.14
N ASP A 25 -4.13 -2.59 -6.43
CA ASP A 25 -5.43 -2.72 -7.03
C ASP A 25 -5.85 -4.21 -7.15
N THR A 26 -7.11 -4.48 -6.78
CA THR A 26 -7.72 -5.80 -6.88
C THR A 26 -8.19 -6.10 -8.30
N ASP A 27 -8.35 -5.06 -9.14
CA ASP A 27 -8.87 -5.19 -10.50
C ASP A 27 -7.78 -5.54 -11.51
N ILE A 28 -6.50 -5.53 -11.11
CA ILE A 28 -5.42 -6.02 -11.97
C ILE A 28 -5.44 -7.54 -11.99
N PRO A 29 -5.64 -8.15 -13.18
CA PRO A 29 -5.71 -9.60 -13.30
C PRO A 29 -4.38 -10.27 -12.92
N GLU A 30 -4.47 -11.35 -12.15
CA GLU A 30 -3.33 -12.25 -11.91
C GLU A 30 -2.89 -12.86 -13.26
N PRO A 31 -1.60 -12.76 -13.63
CA PRO A 31 -1.09 -13.38 -14.85
C PRO A 31 -1.08 -14.92 -14.75
N ASP A 32 -1.14 -15.61 -15.89
CA ASP A 32 -1.08 -17.07 -15.93
C ASP A 32 0.21 -17.59 -15.28
N ARG A 33 0.05 -18.50 -14.32
CA ARG A 33 1.13 -19.18 -13.59
C ARG A 33 2.06 -19.98 -14.52
N ASN A 34 1.56 -20.41 -15.68
CA ASN A 34 2.36 -21.08 -16.70
C ASN A 34 3.39 -20.14 -17.32
N ASN A 35 3.12 -18.83 -17.36
CA ASN A 35 4.11 -17.82 -17.67
C ASN A 35 4.90 -17.46 -16.40
N ARG A 36 5.75 -18.40 -15.97
CA ARG A 36 6.45 -18.36 -14.68
C ARG A 36 7.18 -17.03 -14.43
N ARG A 37 7.86 -16.49 -15.44
CA ARG A 37 8.62 -15.23 -15.30
C ARG A 37 7.67 -14.06 -15.01
N LEU A 38 6.61 -13.92 -15.79
CA LEU A 38 5.62 -12.85 -15.60
C LEU A 38 4.92 -12.98 -14.25
N TRP A 39 4.52 -14.19 -13.88
CA TRP A 39 3.87 -14.47 -12.60
C TRP A 39 4.78 -14.15 -11.41
N GLN A 40 6.05 -14.56 -11.45
CA GLN A 40 7.01 -14.25 -10.38
C GLN A 40 7.26 -12.75 -10.23
N THR A 41 7.37 -12.00 -11.34
CA THR A 41 7.53 -10.55 -11.29
C THR A 41 6.29 -9.87 -10.72
N TRP A 42 5.10 -10.29 -11.13
CA TRP A 42 3.84 -9.78 -10.59
C TRP A 42 3.69 -10.08 -9.09
N ASP A 43 3.98 -11.31 -8.67
CA ASP A 43 3.87 -11.75 -7.28
C ASP A 43 4.86 -11.00 -6.38
N LEU A 44 6.08 -10.78 -6.86
CA LEU A 44 7.08 -9.97 -6.15
C LEU A 44 6.61 -8.52 -6.02
N GLY A 45 6.18 -7.88 -7.10
CA GLY A 45 5.67 -6.51 -7.07
C GLY A 45 4.51 -6.34 -6.10
N ARG A 46 3.53 -7.26 -6.17
CA ARG A 46 2.37 -7.29 -5.26
C ARG A 46 2.78 -7.52 -3.80
N SER A 47 3.74 -8.39 -3.55
CA SER A 47 4.26 -8.65 -2.20
C SER A 47 4.98 -7.44 -1.62
N VAL A 48 5.84 -6.78 -2.39
CA VAL A 48 6.56 -5.57 -1.97
C VAL A 48 5.57 -4.44 -1.67
N ALA A 49 4.59 -4.21 -2.54
CA ALA A 49 3.59 -3.17 -2.35
C ALA A 49 2.78 -3.38 -1.06
N LYS A 50 2.31 -4.62 -0.83
CA LYS A 50 1.59 -4.99 0.40
C LYS A 50 2.46 -4.84 1.65
N TYR A 51 3.73 -5.25 1.58
CA TYR A 51 4.65 -5.14 2.70
C TYR A 51 4.89 -3.67 3.10
N ALA A 52 5.12 -2.79 2.14
CA ALA A 52 5.27 -1.37 2.39
C ALA A 52 4.02 -0.78 3.07
N LEU A 53 2.83 -1.14 2.58
CA LEU A 53 1.56 -0.73 3.19
C LEU A 53 1.41 -1.25 4.62
N CYS A 54 1.73 -2.52 4.88
CA CYS A 54 1.69 -3.09 6.23
C CYS A 54 2.63 -2.35 7.19
N LEU A 55 3.86 -2.03 6.77
CA LEU A 55 4.81 -1.26 7.60
C LEU A 55 4.26 0.13 7.96
N THR A 56 3.54 0.79 7.05
CA THR A 56 2.83 2.04 7.33
C THR A 56 1.74 1.83 8.38
N LEU A 57 0.91 0.81 8.18
CA LEU A 57 -0.19 0.50 9.08
C LEU A 57 0.29 0.02 10.45
N GLU A 58 1.47 -0.56 10.61
CA GLU A 58 2.00 -0.99 11.91
C GLU A 58 2.36 0.18 12.84
N GLN A 59 2.52 1.39 12.30
CA GLN A 59 2.85 2.56 13.10
C GLN A 59 1.65 3.00 13.97
N PRO A 60 1.75 2.98 15.32
CA PRO A 60 0.60 3.24 16.20
C PRO A 60 -0.08 4.60 15.97
N HIS A 61 0.71 5.62 15.66
CA HIS A 61 0.20 6.97 15.40
C HIS A 61 -0.54 7.10 14.06
N ILE A 62 -0.15 6.29 13.05
CA ILE A 62 -0.87 6.21 11.78
C ILE A 62 -2.21 5.51 12.01
N ARG A 63 -2.22 4.38 12.74
CA ARG A 63 -3.46 3.69 13.15
C ARG A 63 -4.42 4.60 13.89
N GLU A 64 -3.93 5.36 14.86
CA GLU A 64 -4.77 6.28 15.64
C GLU A 64 -5.42 7.34 14.76
N ARG A 65 -4.67 7.88 13.79
CA ARG A 65 -5.20 8.87 12.85
C ARG A 65 -6.20 8.24 11.88
N LEU A 66 -5.88 7.07 11.34
CA LEU A 66 -6.79 6.29 10.50
C LEU A 66 -8.12 6.00 11.21
N LEU A 67 -8.10 5.55 12.47
CA LEU A 67 -9.30 5.30 13.26
C LEU A 67 -10.19 6.55 13.39
N ARG A 68 -9.60 7.74 13.59
CA ARG A 68 -10.34 9.01 13.67
C ARG A 68 -11.02 9.39 12.34
N HIS A 69 -10.59 8.81 11.23
CA HIS A 69 -11.09 9.07 9.89
C HIS A 69 -11.89 7.91 9.29
N GLY A 70 -12.40 7.01 10.12
CA GLY A 70 -13.29 5.93 9.69
C GLY A 70 -12.57 4.72 9.11
N TRP A 71 -11.32 4.49 9.53
CA TRP A 71 -10.60 3.26 9.20
C TRP A 71 -11.29 2.03 9.77
N ASP A 72 -11.64 1.11 8.88
CA ASP A 72 -12.11 -0.22 9.19
C ASP A 72 -10.92 -1.19 9.22
N SER A 73 -10.51 -1.58 10.43
CA SER A 73 -9.43 -2.55 10.62
C SER A 73 -9.79 -3.97 10.15
N GLU A 74 -11.08 -4.27 9.96
CA GLU A 74 -11.55 -5.56 9.46
C GLU A 74 -11.65 -5.59 7.93
N ASN A 75 -11.45 -4.47 7.24
CA ASN A 75 -11.38 -4.44 5.79
C ASN A 75 -10.02 -4.99 5.34
N TRP A 76 -9.99 -6.12 4.63
CA TRP A 76 -8.74 -6.75 4.17
C TRP A 76 -8.29 -6.28 2.80
N ASN A 77 -8.98 -5.32 2.17
CA ASN A 77 -8.63 -4.83 0.84
C ASN A 77 -7.42 -3.88 0.91
N PRO A 78 -6.26 -4.24 0.31
CA PRO A 78 -5.08 -3.37 0.30
C PRO A 78 -5.32 -2.01 -0.38
N LYS A 79 -6.15 -1.98 -1.44
CA LYS A 79 -6.51 -0.75 -2.15
C LYS A 79 -7.25 0.22 -1.25
N TYR A 80 -8.19 -0.27 -0.43
CA TYR A 80 -8.91 0.55 0.54
C TYR A 80 -7.95 1.26 1.50
N HIS A 81 -6.99 0.54 2.07
CA HIS A 81 -6.02 1.14 3.00
C HIS A 81 -5.10 2.12 2.29
N TYR A 82 -4.68 1.82 1.05
CA TYR A 82 -3.88 2.74 0.25
C TYR A 82 -4.65 4.03 -0.06
N ASP A 83 -5.88 3.93 -0.55
CA ASP A 83 -6.74 5.07 -0.88
C ASP A 83 -7.06 5.90 0.37
N LEU A 84 -7.28 5.24 1.52
CA LEU A 84 -7.52 5.92 2.79
C LEU A 84 -6.27 6.69 3.26
N VAL A 85 -5.10 6.07 3.21
CA VAL A 85 -3.82 6.73 3.47
C VAL A 85 -3.64 7.91 2.52
N TRP A 86 -3.85 7.72 1.21
CA TRP A 86 -3.79 8.77 0.20
C TRP A 86 -4.75 9.93 0.50
N SER A 87 -5.99 9.65 0.87
CA SER A 87 -7.00 10.68 1.17
C SER A 87 -6.65 11.56 2.37
N LEU A 88 -5.89 11.02 3.34
CA LEU A 88 -5.51 11.73 4.56
C LEU A 88 -4.32 12.65 4.38
N TRP A 89 -3.46 12.34 3.41
CA TRP A 89 -2.15 12.97 3.30
C TRP A 89 -1.79 13.46 1.88
N GLY A 90 -2.69 13.32 0.91
CA GLY A 90 -2.58 13.80 -0.48
C GLY A 90 -1.47 13.12 -1.23
#